data_AF-A0A7W4IAC3-F1
#
_entry.id   AF-A0A7W4IAC3-F1
#
_cell.length_a   1.000
_cell.length_b   1.000
_cell.length_c   1.000
_cell.angle_alpha   90.00
_cell.angle_beta   90.00
_cell.angle_gamma   90.00
#
_symmetry.space_group_name_H-M   'P 1'
#
loop_
_entity.id
_entity.type
_entity.pdbx_description
1 polymer ?
#
loop_
_entity_poly.entity_id
_entity_poly.type
_entity_poly.pdbx_seq_one_letter_code
_entity_poly.pdbx_strand_id
1 'polypeptide(L)'
;MESTERGILDLEKLHQFILMTARDHDILREIGGVLERAVPGALDALYVQIRKTPEVKRFFSSDAKIEKAKLAQTAHWRAILAARFDTDYVANVHAIGEVHARIGLTPFWYIGGYTVILDQLLRSVIDETVEHESIFRRSRVRRKLTDRVGSLCKAVLAEIDLTVAFYLEEMEAARVEMQAERERLAQEDRAVISAISTALTALADGDLSYRVTESLPERGETLKRHFNATAERLAQSMQKIARNSQTVMANADGIRNGADSLSRATEQQALAQEEMTATVDQIAQGASETAEKTARACQLAEAARSGADRAGHVVSEAVEAIGRIEQSSQEISKIIDVINTISLQTNMLALNAGVEAARAGNHGRGFAVVATEVRALAQRSADAGRTIAALIKRAGAEVQAGVACVRETGESLRNIASLISDIDGTIATIATASQAQSASLREVSITIGGLGQTTLQNAAVAEQSAAGAHNLVVTADELERLVAVFQLAEGGGAARQRPARIKLVAHNDPNGK
;
A
#
# COMPACT_ATOMS: atom_id res chain seq x y z
N MET A 1 78.36 20.15 -13.59
CA MET A 1 79.54 19.28 -13.44
C MET A 1 79.03 17.87 -13.62
N GLU A 2 79.48 17.22 -14.69
CA GLU A 2 79.26 15.78 -14.84
C GLU A 2 79.87 15.06 -13.63
N SER A 3 79.27 13.95 -13.17
CA SER A 3 79.72 13.23 -11.97
C SER A 3 81.23 12.94 -11.98
N THR A 4 81.77 12.68 -13.17
CA THR A 4 83.20 12.46 -13.43
C THR A 4 84.07 13.70 -13.16
N GLU A 5 83.64 14.91 -13.53
CA GLU A 5 84.39 16.15 -13.27
C GLU A 5 84.47 16.45 -11.76
N ARG A 6 83.40 16.14 -11.03
CA ARG A 6 83.38 16.25 -9.57
C ARG A 6 84.31 15.23 -8.93
N GLY A 7 84.27 13.98 -9.41
CA GLY A 7 85.16 12.92 -8.95
C GLY A 7 86.64 13.24 -9.13
N ILE A 8 87.03 13.90 -10.22
CA ILE A 8 88.43 14.36 -10.43
C ILE A 8 88.80 15.40 -9.37
N LEU A 9 87.95 16.41 -9.17
CA LEU A 9 88.21 17.46 -8.19
C LEU A 9 88.34 16.89 -6.76
N ASP A 10 87.52 15.91 -6.41
CA ASP A 10 87.55 15.27 -5.10
C ASP A 10 88.77 14.35 -4.96
N LEU A 11 89.18 13.66 -6.03
CA LEU A 11 90.42 12.90 -6.05
C LEU A 11 91.67 13.80 -5.90
N GLU A 12 91.69 14.97 -6.53
CA GLU A 12 92.77 15.96 -6.36
C GLU A 12 92.87 16.47 -4.92
N LYS A 13 91.74 16.80 -4.30
CA LYS A 13 91.69 17.19 -2.87
C LYS A 13 92.17 16.06 -1.98
N LEU A 14 91.74 14.83 -2.25
CA LEU A 14 92.14 13.65 -1.48
C LEU A 14 93.65 13.42 -1.60
N HIS A 15 94.20 13.48 -2.81
CA HIS A 15 95.64 13.39 -3.07
C HIS A 15 96.43 14.47 -2.32
N GLN A 16 95.94 15.71 -2.30
CA GLN A 16 96.55 16.78 -1.51
C GLN A 16 96.52 16.46 -0.01
N PHE A 17 95.40 15.97 0.51
CA PHE A 17 95.22 15.64 1.93
C PHE A 17 96.12 14.49 2.39
N ILE A 18 96.22 13.41 1.60
CA ILE A 18 97.04 12.23 1.92
C ILE A 18 98.52 12.42 1.56
N LEU A 19 98.91 13.62 1.11
CA LEU A 19 100.25 13.95 0.63
C LEU A 19 100.71 12.99 -0.48
N MET A 20 99.83 12.66 -1.41
CA MET A 20 100.17 11.93 -2.65
C MET A 20 100.86 12.91 -3.60
N THR A 21 102.18 12.80 -3.70
CA THR A 21 103.02 13.71 -4.49
C THR A 21 103.38 13.09 -5.84
N ALA A 22 103.92 13.91 -6.75
CA ALA A 22 104.50 13.41 -8.00
C ALA A 22 105.57 12.32 -7.76
N ARG A 23 106.31 12.40 -6.64
CA ARG A 23 107.28 11.37 -6.24
C ARG A 23 106.59 10.04 -5.90
N ASP A 24 105.43 10.07 -5.23
CA ASP A 24 104.66 8.84 -4.97
C ASP A 24 104.16 8.22 -6.29
N HIS A 25 103.74 9.04 -7.26
CA HIS A 25 103.38 8.56 -8.60
C HIS A 25 104.57 7.92 -9.33
N ASP A 26 105.75 8.52 -9.25
CA ASP A 26 106.97 7.96 -9.83
C ASP A 26 107.36 6.64 -9.16
N ILE A 27 107.28 6.57 -7.83
CA ILE A 27 107.54 5.34 -7.06
C ILE A 27 106.56 4.23 -7.45
N LEU A 28 105.26 4.54 -7.60
CA LEU A 28 104.25 3.58 -8.06
C LEU A 28 104.60 3.04 -9.44
N ARG A 29 105.00 3.90 -10.38
CA ARG A 29 105.45 3.47 -11.72
C ARG A 29 106.71 2.61 -11.67
N GLU A 30 107.66 2.92 -10.77
CA GLU A 30 108.88 2.11 -10.58
C GLU A 30 108.57 0.68 -10.10
N ILE A 31 107.64 0.53 -9.15
CA ILE A 31 107.25 -0.80 -8.63
C ILE A 31 106.12 -1.45 -9.42
N GLY A 32 105.48 -0.71 -10.33
CA GLY A 32 104.30 -1.14 -11.08
C GLY A 32 104.53 -2.44 -11.83
N GLY A 33 105.68 -2.62 -12.50
CA GLY A 33 105.99 -3.85 -13.23
C GLY A 33 106.10 -5.10 -12.34
N VAL A 34 106.53 -4.93 -11.09
CA VAL A 34 106.61 -6.02 -10.09
C VAL A 34 105.21 -6.33 -9.57
N LEU A 35 104.46 -5.29 -9.21
CA LEU A 35 103.11 -5.42 -8.69
C LEU A 35 102.12 -5.95 -9.73
N GLU A 36 102.22 -5.55 -10.99
CA GLU A 36 101.40 -6.09 -12.08
C GLU A 36 101.58 -7.60 -12.25
N ARG A 37 102.80 -8.14 -12.01
CA ARG A 37 103.03 -9.59 -12.00
C ARG A 37 102.43 -10.27 -10.77
N ALA A 38 102.31 -9.56 -9.65
CA ALA A 38 101.73 -10.07 -8.41
C ALA A 38 100.19 -10.02 -8.36
N VAL A 39 99.56 -9.08 -9.09
CA VAL A 39 98.10 -8.89 -9.10
C VAL A 39 97.31 -10.18 -9.39
N PRO A 40 97.65 -11.00 -10.41
CA PRO A 40 96.91 -12.25 -10.66
C PRO A 40 96.85 -13.18 -9.44
N GLY A 41 97.98 -13.35 -8.73
CA GLY A 41 98.04 -14.16 -7.51
C GLY A 41 97.23 -13.56 -6.35
N ALA A 42 97.26 -12.23 -6.23
CA ALA A 42 96.48 -11.49 -5.25
C ALA A 42 94.97 -11.61 -5.48
N LEU A 43 94.55 -11.53 -6.74
CA LEU A 43 93.17 -11.77 -7.13
C LEU A 43 92.77 -13.23 -6.90
N ASP A 44 93.61 -14.20 -7.22
CA ASP A 44 93.30 -15.62 -6.95
C ASP A 44 93.03 -15.86 -5.46
N ALA A 45 93.84 -15.29 -4.58
CA ALA A 45 93.61 -15.39 -3.14
C ALA A 45 92.34 -14.68 -2.67
N LEU A 46 92.03 -13.50 -3.22
CA LEU A 46 90.75 -12.83 -2.97
C LEU A 46 89.58 -13.72 -3.37
N TYR A 47 89.58 -14.28 -4.57
CA TYR A 47 88.47 -15.11 -5.04
C TYR A 47 88.38 -16.45 -4.32
N VAL A 48 89.48 -16.99 -3.78
CA VAL A 48 89.45 -18.10 -2.83
C VAL A 48 88.70 -17.71 -1.55
N GLN A 49 88.90 -16.51 -1.02
CA GLN A 49 88.16 -16.02 0.14
C GLN A 49 86.69 -15.72 -0.18
N ILE A 50 86.40 -15.10 -1.33
CA ILE A 50 85.02 -14.86 -1.79
C ILE A 50 84.24 -16.18 -1.89
N ARG A 51 84.84 -17.24 -2.45
CA ARG A 51 84.19 -18.56 -2.56
C ARG A 51 83.87 -19.19 -1.20
N LYS A 52 84.64 -18.86 -0.16
CA LYS A 52 84.45 -19.34 1.22
C LYS A 52 83.44 -18.51 2.02
N THR A 53 83.06 -17.34 1.53
CA THR A 53 82.26 -16.36 2.26
C THR A 53 80.87 -16.22 1.63
N PRO A 54 79.79 -16.81 2.21
CA PRO A 54 78.46 -16.88 1.59
C PRO A 54 77.90 -15.53 1.14
N GLU A 55 78.12 -14.47 1.92
CA GLU A 55 77.58 -13.12 1.74
C GLU A 55 78.07 -12.46 0.45
N VAL A 56 79.30 -12.77 0.03
CA VAL A 56 79.91 -12.24 -1.21
C VAL A 56 79.92 -13.27 -2.34
N LYS A 57 79.94 -14.57 -2.02
CA LYS A 57 79.83 -15.65 -3.00
C LYS A 57 78.57 -15.51 -3.87
N ARG A 58 77.45 -15.07 -3.28
CA ARG A 58 76.15 -14.92 -3.96
C ARG A 58 76.17 -13.99 -5.18
N PHE A 59 77.11 -13.05 -5.25
CA PHE A 59 77.22 -12.13 -6.40
C PHE A 59 77.81 -12.80 -7.64
N PHE A 60 78.40 -14.00 -7.49
CA PHE A 60 79.02 -14.74 -8.57
C PHE A 60 78.27 -16.04 -8.83
N SER A 61 77.49 -16.07 -9.91
CA SER A 61 76.68 -17.24 -10.28
C SER A 61 77.46 -18.34 -11.02
N SER A 62 78.69 -18.07 -11.47
CA SER A 62 79.53 -19.04 -12.19
C SER A 62 81.01 -18.66 -12.16
N ASP A 63 81.90 -19.63 -12.39
CA ASP A 63 83.34 -19.38 -12.52
C ASP A 63 83.67 -18.45 -13.69
N ALA A 64 82.90 -18.49 -14.78
CA ALA A 64 83.06 -17.56 -15.90
C ALA A 64 82.85 -16.09 -15.48
N LYS A 65 81.93 -15.82 -14.55
CA LYS A 65 81.75 -14.46 -14.00
C LYS A 65 82.91 -14.05 -13.09
N ILE A 66 83.46 -14.99 -12.32
CA ILE A 66 84.67 -14.76 -11.53
C ILE A 66 85.83 -14.37 -12.44
N GLU A 67 86.07 -15.13 -13.51
CA GLU A 67 87.16 -14.83 -14.46
C GLU A 67 86.96 -13.48 -15.17
N LYS A 68 85.73 -13.15 -15.57
CA LYS A 68 85.42 -11.81 -16.12
C LYS A 68 85.70 -10.70 -15.10
N ALA A 69 85.34 -10.91 -13.83
CA ALA A 69 85.58 -9.93 -12.77
C ALA A 69 87.06 -9.79 -12.43
N LYS A 70 87.84 -10.89 -12.43
CA LYS A 70 89.31 -10.86 -12.32
C LYS A 70 89.95 -10.08 -13.45
N LEU A 71 89.50 -10.26 -14.69
CA LEU A 71 90.02 -9.51 -15.85
C LEU A 71 89.77 -8.00 -15.69
N ALA A 72 88.56 -7.62 -15.28
CA ALA A 72 88.21 -6.22 -15.01
C ALA A 72 89.03 -5.63 -13.86
N GLN A 73 89.17 -6.37 -12.74
CA GLN A 73 90.01 -5.95 -11.62
C GLN A 73 91.49 -5.85 -12.00
N THR A 74 92.00 -6.74 -12.84
CA THR A 74 93.38 -6.66 -13.33
C THR A 74 93.62 -5.38 -14.13
N ALA A 75 92.67 -5.00 -15.00
CA ALA A 75 92.74 -3.75 -15.74
C ALA A 75 92.68 -2.53 -14.79
N HIS A 76 91.81 -2.58 -13.78
CA HIS A 76 91.69 -1.54 -12.77
C HIS A 76 92.96 -1.35 -11.93
N TRP A 77 93.52 -2.45 -11.40
CA TRP A 77 94.78 -2.44 -10.67
C TRP A 77 95.93 -1.91 -11.53
N ARG A 78 95.97 -2.22 -12.82
CA ARG A 78 96.95 -1.65 -13.74
C ARG A 78 96.84 -0.12 -13.83
N ALA A 79 95.63 0.45 -13.80
CA ALA A 79 95.45 1.91 -13.79
C ALA A 79 96.01 2.55 -12.51
N ILE A 80 95.70 1.97 -11.34
CA ILE A 80 96.21 2.41 -10.03
C ILE A 80 97.74 2.34 -9.99
N LEU A 81 98.31 1.20 -10.39
CA LEU A 81 99.76 0.94 -10.33
C LEU A 81 100.56 1.77 -11.35
N ALA A 82 99.95 2.13 -12.48
CA ALA A 82 100.52 3.06 -13.44
C ALA A 82 100.43 4.54 -12.98
N ALA A 83 99.81 4.81 -11.82
CA ALA A 83 99.49 6.15 -11.33
C ALA A 83 98.73 7.00 -12.37
N ARG A 84 97.83 6.36 -13.13
CA ARG A 84 96.97 7.02 -14.13
C ARG A 84 95.64 7.38 -13.47
N PHE A 85 95.63 8.53 -12.80
CA PHE A 85 94.48 9.07 -12.09
C PHE A 85 93.79 10.15 -12.93
N ASP A 86 93.35 9.78 -14.14
CA ASP A 86 92.69 10.67 -15.11
C ASP A 86 91.15 10.55 -15.07
N THR A 87 90.47 11.26 -15.96
CA THR A 87 89.01 11.22 -16.12
C THR A 87 88.49 9.81 -16.36
N ASP A 88 89.20 9.01 -17.17
CA ASP A 88 88.79 7.62 -17.47
C ASP A 88 88.89 6.75 -16.22
N TYR A 89 89.93 6.93 -15.41
CA TYR A 89 90.04 6.26 -14.11
C TYR A 89 88.87 6.60 -13.19
N VAL A 90 88.56 7.90 -13.02
CA VAL A 90 87.44 8.33 -12.17
C VAL A 90 86.10 7.78 -12.67
N ALA A 91 85.86 7.80 -13.98
CA ALA A 91 84.65 7.23 -14.56
C ALA A 91 84.52 5.72 -14.30
N ASN A 92 85.63 4.98 -14.38
CA ASN A 92 85.64 3.56 -14.06
C ASN A 92 85.36 3.31 -12.56
N VAL A 93 85.96 4.11 -11.67
CA VAL A 93 85.71 4.04 -10.22
C VAL A 93 84.25 4.36 -9.89
N HIS A 94 83.66 5.35 -10.56
CA HIS A 94 82.23 5.68 -10.45
C HIS A 94 81.34 4.48 -10.84
N ALA A 95 81.61 3.88 -12.00
CA ALA A 95 80.88 2.70 -12.46
C ALA A 95 80.99 1.51 -11.48
N ILE A 96 82.15 1.32 -10.84
CA ILE A 96 82.34 0.31 -9.79
C ILE A 96 81.46 0.64 -8.56
N GLY A 97 81.49 1.88 -8.09
CA GLY A 97 80.66 2.36 -6.98
C GLY A 97 79.17 2.15 -7.22
N GLU A 98 78.67 2.56 -8.38
CA GLU A 98 77.27 2.34 -8.80
C GLU A 98 76.90 0.85 -8.83
N VAL A 99 77.74 0.00 -9.43
CA VAL A 99 77.47 -1.43 -9.53
C VAL A 99 77.40 -2.04 -8.13
N HIS A 100 78.31 -1.69 -7.23
CA HIS A 100 78.29 -2.16 -5.85
C HIS A 100 77.05 -1.71 -5.09
N ALA A 101 76.62 -0.46 -5.27
CA ALA A 101 75.38 0.08 -4.71
C ALA A 101 74.17 -0.71 -5.22
N ARG A 102 74.08 -0.91 -6.54
CA ARG A 102 72.99 -1.60 -7.22
C ARG A 102 72.86 -3.07 -6.84
N ILE A 103 73.97 -3.80 -6.70
CA ILE A 103 73.95 -5.21 -6.29
C ILE A 103 73.89 -5.38 -4.77
N GLY A 104 74.07 -4.31 -3.99
CA GLY A 104 74.11 -4.38 -2.52
C GLY A 104 75.39 -5.01 -1.97
N LEU A 105 76.53 -4.85 -2.66
CA LEU A 105 77.85 -5.19 -2.11
C LEU A 105 78.28 -4.05 -1.17
N THR A 106 78.23 -4.30 0.14
CA THR A 106 78.54 -3.25 1.12
C THR A 106 80.04 -2.87 1.10
N PRO A 107 80.38 -1.63 1.46
CA PRO A 107 81.77 -1.18 1.61
C PRO A 107 82.61 -2.11 2.50
N PHE A 108 81.97 -2.73 3.52
CA PHE A 108 82.61 -3.72 4.39
C PHE A 108 83.32 -4.83 3.61
N TRP A 109 82.63 -5.45 2.66
CA TRP A 109 83.19 -6.56 1.87
C TRP A 109 84.16 -6.08 0.79
N TYR A 110 83.90 -4.91 0.22
CA TYR A 110 84.77 -4.27 -0.75
C TYR A 110 86.15 -3.95 -0.15
N ILE A 111 86.16 -3.25 0.99
CA ILE A 111 87.39 -2.90 1.75
C ILE A 111 88.11 -4.17 2.22
N GLY A 112 87.36 -5.17 2.71
CA GLY A 112 87.92 -6.47 3.06
C GLY A 112 88.62 -7.15 1.89
N GLY A 113 88.04 -7.06 0.68
CA GLY A 113 88.63 -7.61 -0.54
C GLY A 113 89.95 -6.93 -0.91
N TYR A 114 90.01 -5.60 -0.83
CA TYR A 114 91.24 -4.84 -1.04
C TYR A 114 92.30 -5.14 0.01
N THR A 115 91.92 -5.46 1.24
CA THR A 115 92.86 -5.88 2.30
C THR A 115 93.57 -7.17 1.93
N VAL A 116 92.85 -8.15 1.36
CA VAL A 116 93.45 -9.42 0.88
C VAL A 116 94.43 -9.17 -0.25
N ILE A 117 94.09 -8.30 -1.20
CA ILE A 117 94.98 -7.96 -2.32
C ILE A 117 96.22 -7.20 -1.81
N LEU A 118 96.01 -6.18 -0.97
CA LEU A 118 97.06 -5.32 -0.44
C LEU A 118 98.09 -6.11 0.38
N ASP A 119 97.69 -7.10 1.19
CA ASP A 119 98.64 -7.97 1.92
C ASP A 119 99.63 -8.64 0.95
N GLN A 120 99.15 -9.15 -0.18
CA GLN A 120 100.01 -9.81 -1.15
C GLN A 120 100.89 -8.84 -1.92
N LEU A 121 100.34 -7.71 -2.35
CA LEU A 121 101.13 -6.68 -3.04
C LEU A 121 102.23 -6.14 -2.12
N LEU A 122 101.94 -5.92 -0.83
CA LEU A 122 102.94 -5.49 0.15
C LEU A 122 104.07 -6.51 0.32
N ARG A 123 103.76 -7.81 0.39
CA ARG A 123 104.79 -8.87 0.41
C ARG A 123 105.67 -8.80 -0.82
N SER A 124 105.09 -8.67 -2.02
CA SER A 124 105.86 -8.53 -3.25
C SER A 124 106.74 -7.28 -3.29
N VAL A 125 106.28 -6.13 -2.76
CA VAL A 125 107.13 -4.93 -2.62
C VAL A 125 108.30 -5.19 -1.68
N ILE A 126 108.04 -5.85 -0.53
CA ILE A 126 109.06 -6.14 0.47
C ILE A 126 110.13 -7.07 -0.11
N ASP A 127 109.71 -8.19 -0.69
CA ASP A 127 110.59 -9.23 -1.23
C ASP A 127 111.49 -8.65 -2.35
N GLU A 128 110.89 -7.97 -3.32
CA GLU A 128 111.62 -7.30 -4.41
C GLU A 128 112.65 -6.27 -3.89
N THR A 129 112.29 -5.51 -2.86
CA THR A 129 113.15 -4.45 -2.32
C THR A 129 114.31 -5.02 -1.50
N VAL A 130 114.14 -6.20 -0.90
CA VAL A 130 115.15 -6.88 -0.08
C VAL A 130 116.08 -7.76 -0.92
N GLU A 131 115.58 -8.46 -1.93
CA GLU A 131 116.38 -9.37 -2.77
C GLU A 131 117.35 -8.64 -3.72
N HIS A 132 116.98 -7.46 -4.22
CA HIS A 132 117.78 -6.71 -5.20
C HIS A 132 118.89 -5.82 -4.61
N GLU A 133 119.04 -5.74 -3.27
CA GLU A 133 119.99 -4.81 -2.63
C GLU A 133 120.92 -5.52 -1.61
N SER A 134 122.23 -5.22 -1.65
CA SER A 134 123.23 -5.84 -0.77
C SER A 134 123.00 -5.51 0.72
N ILE A 135 123.11 -6.54 1.57
CA ILE A 135 122.89 -6.52 3.05
C ILE A 135 123.72 -5.44 3.78
N PHE A 136 124.78 -4.91 3.16
CA PHE A 136 125.63 -3.85 3.70
C PHE A 136 125.04 -2.41 3.60
N ARG A 137 123.85 -2.19 3.00
CA ARG A 137 123.22 -0.85 2.84
C ARG A 137 121.83 -0.72 3.51
N ARG A 138 121.70 -1.18 4.75
CA ARG A 138 120.43 -1.24 5.51
C ARG A 138 119.62 0.07 5.57
N SER A 139 120.27 1.24 5.65
CA SER A 139 119.57 2.53 5.73
C SER A 139 118.89 2.95 4.42
N ARG A 140 119.47 2.61 3.26
CA ARG A 140 118.92 2.92 1.93
C ARG A 140 117.74 2.01 1.60
N VAL A 141 117.86 0.72 1.90
CA VAL A 141 116.78 -0.28 1.74
C VAL A 141 115.57 0.12 2.57
N ARG A 142 115.78 0.49 3.84
CA ARG A 142 114.68 0.95 4.73
C ARG A 142 113.92 2.14 4.14
N ARG A 143 114.62 3.16 3.65
CA ARG A 143 113.99 4.36 3.07
C ARG A 143 113.19 4.03 1.80
N LYS A 144 113.78 3.28 0.86
CA LYS A 144 113.09 2.81 -0.35
C LYS A 144 111.83 2.00 0.00
N LEU A 145 111.93 1.11 0.97
CA LEU A 145 110.81 0.28 1.40
C LEU A 145 109.67 1.13 1.99
N THR A 146 110.00 2.07 2.89
CA THR A 146 109.02 3.01 3.45
C THR A 146 108.32 3.83 2.37
N ASP A 147 109.08 4.37 1.42
CA ASP A 147 108.55 5.18 0.31
C ASP A 147 107.62 4.34 -0.60
N ARG A 148 108.01 3.11 -0.95
CA ARG A 148 107.23 2.18 -1.80
C ARG A 148 105.95 1.71 -1.13
N VAL A 149 106.04 1.24 0.11
CA VAL A 149 104.88 0.82 0.91
C VAL A 149 103.93 2.00 1.12
N GLY A 150 104.47 3.17 1.47
CA GLY A 150 103.68 4.38 1.65
C GLY A 150 102.92 4.79 0.40
N SER A 151 103.58 4.80 -0.77
CA SER A 151 102.96 5.18 -2.04
C SER A 151 101.85 4.20 -2.45
N LEU A 152 102.08 2.89 -2.29
CA LEU A 152 101.08 1.86 -2.57
C LEU A 152 99.86 1.98 -1.65
N CYS A 153 100.07 2.13 -0.34
CA CYS A 153 98.98 2.31 0.61
C CYS A 153 98.16 3.57 0.32
N LYS A 154 98.80 4.69 -0.02
CA LYS A 154 98.09 5.91 -0.42
C LYS A 154 97.21 5.69 -1.65
N ALA A 155 97.72 4.98 -2.67
CA ALA A 155 96.98 4.76 -3.92
C ALA A 155 95.76 3.86 -3.70
N VAL A 156 95.94 2.79 -2.92
CA VAL A 156 94.87 1.86 -2.57
C VAL A 156 93.82 2.51 -1.68
N LEU A 157 94.23 3.26 -0.65
CA LEU A 157 93.29 3.95 0.23
C LEU A 157 92.54 5.06 -0.51
N ALA A 158 93.20 5.78 -1.43
CA ALA A 158 92.55 6.78 -2.26
C ALA A 158 91.49 6.16 -3.19
N GLU A 159 91.79 5.00 -3.76
CA GLU A 159 90.83 4.25 -4.58
C GLU A 159 89.62 3.79 -3.76
N ILE A 160 89.88 3.23 -2.58
CA ILE A 160 88.82 2.74 -1.70
C ILE A 160 87.87 3.89 -1.33
N ASP A 161 88.43 5.03 -0.93
CA ASP A 161 87.66 6.21 -0.53
C ASP A 161 86.76 6.71 -1.67
N LEU A 162 87.33 6.85 -2.87
CA LEU A 162 86.59 7.32 -4.05
C LEU A 162 85.47 6.34 -4.45
N THR A 163 85.72 5.03 -4.46
CA THR A 163 84.68 4.03 -4.76
C THR A 163 83.56 4.04 -3.72
N VAL A 164 83.91 4.19 -2.43
CA VAL A 164 82.92 4.25 -1.34
C VAL A 164 82.11 5.55 -1.40
N ALA A 165 82.73 6.68 -1.78
CA ALA A 165 82.01 7.93 -1.98
C ALA A 165 80.90 7.79 -3.04
N PHE A 166 81.22 7.22 -4.21
CA PHE A 166 80.22 6.98 -5.26
C PHE A 166 79.17 5.93 -4.87
N TYR A 167 79.55 4.89 -4.12
CA TYR A 167 78.58 3.93 -3.57
C TYR A 167 77.52 4.63 -2.69
N LEU A 168 77.97 5.53 -1.81
CA LEU A 168 77.09 6.24 -0.89
C LEU A 168 76.19 7.25 -1.62
N GLU A 169 76.69 7.92 -2.65
CA GLU A 169 75.91 8.85 -3.49
C GLU A 169 74.73 8.15 -4.17
N GLU A 170 74.98 7.00 -4.81
CA GLU A 170 73.93 6.20 -5.48
C GLU A 170 72.85 5.71 -4.50
N MET A 171 73.26 5.28 -3.29
CA MET A 171 72.33 4.84 -2.25
C MET A 171 71.48 5.97 -1.69
N GLU A 172 72.03 7.17 -1.55
CA GLU A 172 71.28 8.35 -1.11
C GLU A 172 70.27 8.80 -2.18
N ALA A 173 70.67 8.80 -3.46
CA ALA A 173 69.75 9.10 -4.57
C ALA A 173 68.54 8.15 -4.60
N ALA A 174 68.79 6.84 -4.51
CA ALA A 174 67.72 5.84 -4.46
C ALA A 174 66.81 5.99 -3.22
N ARG A 175 67.38 6.40 -2.08
CA ARG A 175 66.62 6.65 -0.85
C ARG A 175 65.69 7.86 -1.01
N VAL A 176 66.18 8.96 -1.57
CA VAL A 176 65.40 10.18 -1.81
C VAL A 176 64.23 9.91 -2.76
N GLU A 177 64.46 9.18 -3.86
CA GLU A 177 63.39 8.83 -4.82
C GLU A 177 62.31 7.95 -4.17
N MET A 178 62.71 6.90 -3.42
CA MET A 178 61.76 6.03 -2.73
C MET A 178 60.96 6.81 -1.68
N GLN A 179 61.58 7.76 -0.99
CA GLN A 179 60.88 8.59 -0.01
C GLN A 179 59.90 9.56 -0.66
N ALA A 180 60.28 10.21 -1.76
CA ALA A 180 59.40 11.08 -2.53
C ALA A 180 58.16 10.32 -3.06
N GLU A 181 58.34 9.11 -3.59
CA GLU A 181 57.21 8.30 -4.08
C GLU A 181 56.29 7.86 -2.94
N ARG A 182 56.84 7.49 -1.77
CA ARG A 182 56.04 7.16 -0.59
C ARG A 182 55.24 8.36 -0.09
N GLU A 183 55.84 9.54 -0.08
CA GLU A 183 55.16 10.79 0.32
C GLU A 183 54.04 11.15 -0.66
N ARG A 184 54.26 10.99 -1.96
CA ARG A 184 53.24 11.19 -3.01
C ARG A 184 52.05 10.27 -2.82
N LEU A 185 52.29 8.96 -2.67
CA LEU A 185 51.22 7.97 -2.44
C LEU A 185 50.48 8.24 -1.13
N ALA A 186 51.18 8.59 -0.06
CA ALA A 186 50.55 8.94 1.22
C ALA A 186 49.68 10.20 1.13
N GLN A 187 50.07 11.18 0.30
CA GLN A 187 49.28 12.38 0.05
C GLN A 187 48.02 12.08 -0.78
N GLU A 188 48.14 11.23 -1.80
CA GLU A 188 47.00 10.72 -2.58
C GLU A 188 46.00 9.97 -1.69
N ASP A 189 46.47 9.04 -0.85
CA ASP A 189 45.62 8.29 0.07
C ASP A 189 44.94 9.22 1.08
N ARG A 190 45.65 10.23 1.61
CA ARG A 190 45.09 11.22 2.54
C ARG A 190 43.98 12.05 1.88
N ALA A 191 44.15 12.44 0.63
CA ALA A 191 43.12 13.17 -0.12
C ALA A 191 41.86 12.30 -0.31
N VAL A 192 42.02 11.03 -0.71
CA VAL A 192 40.91 10.08 -0.86
C VAL A 192 40.17 9.88 0.47
N ILE A 193 40.91 9.65 1.56
CA ILE A 193 40.31 9.46 2.90
C ILE A 193 39.55 10.71 3.34
N SER A 194 40.12 11.90 3.13
CA SER A 194 39.47 13.17 3.49
C SER A 194 38.18 13.40 2.71
N ALA A 195 38.21 13.17 1.39
CA ALA A 195 37.06 13.28 0.50
C ALA A 195 35.90 12.36 0.95
N ILE A 196 36.20 11.07 1.13
CA ILE A 196 35.21 10.08 1.53
C ILE A 196 34.73 10.31 2.97
N SER A 197 35.59 10.75 3.89
CA SER A 197 35.20 11.06 5.26
C SER A 197 34.22 12.25 5.32
N THR A 198 34.45 13.28 4.50
CA THR A 198 33.53 14.41 4.35
C THR A 198 32.18 13.94 3.81
N ALA A 199 32.21 13.10 2.79
CA ALA A 199 31.01 12.52 2.18
C ALA A 199 30.20 11.65 3.16
N LEU A 200 30.88 10.82 3.96
CA LEU A 200 30.25 10.01 5.00
C LEU A 200 29.70 10.85 6.16
N THR A 201 30.36 11.96 6.50
CA THR A 201 29.85 12.91 7.51
C THR A 201 28.55 13.55 7.02
N ALA A 202 28.53 14.06 5.79
CA ALA A 202 27.31 14.60 5.18
C ALA A 202 26.17 13.56 5.17
N LEU A 203 26.47 12.30 4.79
CA LEU A 203 25.49 11.21 4.82
C LEU A 203 24.97 10.92 6.24
N ALA A 204 25.84 10.93 7.25
CA ALA A 204 25.47 10.72 8.65
C ALA A 204 24.61 11.86 9.22
N ASP A 205 24.84 13.09 8.76
CA ASP A 205 24.05 14.27 9.09
C ASP A 205 22.71 14.32 8.32
N GLY A 206 22.45 13.33 7.45
CA GLY A 206 21.22 13.19 6.68
C GLY A 206 21.24 13.90 5.33
N ASP A 207 22.38 14.45 4.87
CA ASP A 207 22.50 15.04 3.54
C ASP A 207 22.69 13.96 2.46
N LEU A 208 21.57 13.59 1.83
CA LEU A 208 21.54 12.67 0.69
C LEU A 208 21.73 13.40 -0.65
N SER A 209 21.86 14.72 -0.65
CA SER A 209 22.13 15.54 -1.82
C SER A 209 23.62 15.68 -2.11
N TYR A 210 24.47 15.52 -1.09
CA TYR A 210 25.93 15.60 -1.23
C TYR A 210 26.48 14.59 -2.25
N ARG A 211 27.37 15.06 -3.13
CA ARG A 211 28.08 14.24 -4.10
C ARG A 211 29.56 14.58 -4.06
N VAL A 212 30.41 13.55 -4.11
CA VAL A 212 31.85 13.73 -4.30
C VAL A 212 32.08 14.08 -5.78
N THR A 213 32.34 15.36 -6.05
CA THR A 213 32.56 15.89 -7.41
C THR A 213 34.04 16.07 -7.74
N GLU A 214 34.89 16.18 -6.73
CA GLU A 214 36.34 16.31 -6.91
C GLU A 214 36.94 15.09 -7.63
N SER A 215 38.02 15.33 -8.37
CA SER A 215 38.76 14.27 -9.06
C SER A 215 39.62 13.55 -8.03
N LEU A 216 39.45 12.23 -7.93
CA LEU A 216 40.28 11.41 -7.05
C LEU A 216 41.32 10.64 -7.86
N PRO A 217 42.43 10.21 -7.24
CA PRO A 217 43.31 9.20 -7.81
C PRO A 217 42.52 7.95 -8.23
N GLU A 218 43.05 7.18 -9.19
CA GLU A 218 42.37 6.03 -9.79
C GLU A 218 41.79 5.06 -8.75
N ARG A 219 42.51 4.83 -7.65
CA ARG A 219 42.08 4.00 -6.51
C ARG A 219 40.86 4.55 -5.77
N GLY A 220 40.71 5.87 -5.70
CA GLY A 220 39.60 6.57 -5.04
C GLY A 220 38.35 6.75 -5.90
N GLU A 221 38.47 6.73 -7.24
CA GLU A 221 37.33 6.91 -8.15
C GLU A 221 36.26 5.82 -8.00
N THR A 222 36.66 4.59 -7.67
CA THR A 222 35.71 3.50 -7.38
C THR A 222 34.91 3.76 -6.10
N LEU A 223 35.56 4.27 -5.04
CA LEU A 223 34.88 4.64 -3.79
C LEU A 223 33.90 5.79 -4.01
N LYS A 224 34.32 6.84 -4.73
CA LYS A 224 33.45 7.96 -5.14
C LYS A 224 32.21 7.48 -5.89
N ARG A 225 32.38 6.58 -6.87
CA ARG A 225 31.26 6.03 -7.65
C ARG A 225 30.28 5.26 -6.76
N HIS A 226 30.77 4.41 -5.85
CA HIS A 226 29.92 3.65 -4.94
C HIS A 226 29.21 4.52 -3.91
N PHE A 227 29.89 5.54 -3.37
CA PHE A 227 29.28 6.51 -2.46
C PHE A 227 28.16 7.26 -3.17
N ASN A 228 28.44 7.89 -4.32
CA ASN A 228 27.46 8.68 -5.07
C ASN A 228 26.25 7.83 -5.50
N ALA A 229 26.47 6.58 -5.95
CA ALA A 229 25.38 5.67 -6.31
C ALA A 229 24.52 5.26 -5.10
N THR A 230 25.13 5.09 -3.93
CA THR A 230 24.41 4.76 -2.68
C THR A 230 23.58 5.96 -2.21
N ALA A 231 24.17 7.16 -2.18
CA ALA A 231 23.48 8.40 -1.81
C ALA A 231 22.29 8.66 -2.75
N GLU A 232 22.46 8.44 -4.05
CA GLU A 232 21.38 8.57 -5.04
C GLU A 232 20.23 7.58 -4.79
N ARG A 233 20.54 6.30 -4.55
CA ARG A 233 19.51 5.29 -4.27
C ARG A 233 18.76 5.56 -2.97
N LEU A 234 19.45 6.01 -1.92
CA LEU A 234 18.83 6.40 -0.66
C LEU A 234 17.93 7.63 -0.86
N ALA A 235 18.40 8.66 -1.57
CA ALA A 235 17.60 9.84 -1.89
C ALA A 235 16.31 9.47 -2.63
N GLN A 236 16.42 8.63 -3.67
CA GLN A 236 15.25 8.16 -4.43
C GLN A 236 14.26 7.35 -3.57
N SER A 237 14.75 6.50 -2.66
CA SER A 237 13.90 5.75 -1.73
C SER A 237 13.17 6.69 -0.76
N MET A 238 13.86 7.67 -0.18
CA MET A 238 13.24 8.66 0.71
C MET A 238 12.21 9.53 -0.01
N GLN A 239 12.49 9.96 -1.25
CA GLN A 239 11.52 10.66 -2.09
C GLN A 239 10.27 9.82 -2.41
N LYS A 240 10.42 8.49 -2.59
CA LYS A 240 9.28 7.58 -2.77
C LYS A 240 8.47 7.44 -1.50
N ILE A 241 9.12 7.31 -0.34
CA ILE A 241 8.44 7.25 0.96
C ILE A 241 7.66 8.54 1.21
N ALA A 242 8.27 9.72 1.02
CA ALA A 242 7.57 11.01 1.17
C ALA A 242 6.32 11.12 0.29
N ARG A 243 6.42 10.75 -0.99
CA ARG A 243 5.26 10.76 -1.91
C ARG A 243 4.18 9.76 -1.51
N ASN A 244 4.57 8.57 -1.06
CA ASN A 244 3.63 7.56 -0.58
C ASN A 244 2.93 8.03 0.70
N SER A 245 3.63 8.67 1.64
CA SER A 245 3.02 9.26 2.84
C SER A 245 1.97 10.30 2.47
N GLN A 246 2.25 11.20 1.52
CA GLN A 246 1.27 12.18 1.03
C GLN A 246 0.04 11.51 0.41
N THR A 247 0.24 10.42 -0.34
CA THR A 247 -0.87 9.64 -0.92
C THR A 247 -1.69 8.96 0.18
N VAL A 248 -1.06 8.41 1.21
CA VAL A 248 -1.74 7.83 2.37
C VAL A 248 -2.56 8.89 3.11
N MET A 249 -2.03 10.10 3.32
CA MET A 249 -2.78 11.21 3.93
C MET A 249 -4.02 11.57 3.10
N ALA A 250 -3.87 11.74 1.78
CA ALA A 250 -4.99 12.06 0.90
C ALA A 250 -6.06 10.96 0.90
N ASN A 251 -5.65 9.69 0.89
CA ASN A 251 -6.57 8.56 0.98
C ASN A 251 -7.29 8.50 2.33
N ALA A 252 -6.57 8.78 3.43
CA ALA A 252 -7.13 8.82 4.77
C ALA A 252 -8.18 9.95 4.91
N ASP A 253 -7.90 11.14 4.37
CA ASP A 253 -8.88 12.22 4.29
C ASP A 253 -10.12 11.81 3.47
N GLY A 254 -9.93 11.08 2.36
CA GLY A 254 -11.01 10.49 1.58
C GLY A 254 -11.87 9.51 2.38
N ILE A 255 -11.24 8.61 3.13
CA ILE A 255 -11.93 7.65 4.02
C ILE A 255 -12.71 8.38 5.11
N ARG A 256 -12.13 9.41 5.74
CA ARG A 256 -12.81 10.22 6.76
C ARG A 256 -14.06 10.89 6.19
N ASN A 257 -13.94 11.53 5.03
CA ASN A 257 -15.09 12.17 4.38
C ASN A 257 -16.19 11.15 3.99
N GLY A 258 -15.79 9.95 3.56
CA GLY A 258 -16.70 8.84 3.30
C GLY A 258 -17.41 8.36 4.57
N ALA A 259 -16.68 8.23 5.68
CA ALA A 259 -17.22 7.87 6.99
C ALA A 259 -18.22 8.91 7.51
N ASP A 260 -17.89 10.21 7.40
CA ASP A 260 -18.82 11.30 7.77
C ASP A 260 -20.10 11.26 6.91
N SER A 261 -19.95 10.98 5.61
CA SER A 261 -21.09 10.85 4.71
C SER A 261 -21.96 9.65 5.07
N LEU A 262 -21.35 8.50 5.39
CA LEU A 262 -22.04 7.30 5.84
C LEU A 262 -22.76 7.53 7.17
N SER A 263 -22.14 8.23 8.12
CA SER A 263 -22.75 8.60 9.40
C SER A 263 -24.01 9.45 9.17
N ARG A 264 -23.94 10.51 8.36
CA ARG A 264 -25.12 11.34 8.03
C ARG A 264 -26.22 10.54 7.32
N ALA A 265 -25.86 9.69 6.37
CA ALA A 265 -26.82 8.83 5.68
C ALA A 265 -27.48 7.84 6.65
N THR A 266 -26.72 7.32 7.62
CA THR A 266 -27.22 6.42 8.66
C THR A 266 -28.18 7.12 9.62
N GLU A 267 -27.89 8.36 10.01
CA GLU A 267 -28.81 9.20 10.81
C GLU A 267 -30.11 9.48 10.05
N GLN A 268 -30.03 9.85 8.76
CA GLN A 268 -31.20 10.05 7.92
C GLN A 268 -32.03 8.77 7.77
N GLN A 269 -31.36 7.63 7.63
CA GLN A 269 -32.03 6.34 7.55
C GLN A 269 -32.72 5.96 8.86
N ALA A 270 -32.12 6.28 10.01
CA ALA A 270 -32.76 6.09 11.31
C ALA A 270 -34.05 6.91 11.41
N LEU A 271 -34.02 8.19 11.02
CA LEU A 271 -35.21 9.06 11.00
C LEU A 271 -36.30 8.52 10.07
N ALA A 272 -35.94 8.11 8.86
CA ALA A 272 -36.89 7.51 7.92
C ALA A 272 -37.48 6.19 8.45
N GLN A 273 -36.70 5.43 9.23
CA GLN A 273 -37.15 4.21 9.87
C GLN A 273 -38.17 4.50 10.98
N GLU A 274 -37.94 5.53 11.80
CA GLU A 274 -38.91 5.98 12.81
C GLU A 274 -40.23 6.42 12.18
N GLU A 275 -40.19 7.21 11.10
CA GLU A 275 -41.38 7.62 10.36
C GLU A 275 -42.12 6.44 9.73
N MET A 276 -41.39 5.47 9.17
CA MET A 276 -41.98 4.25 8.61
C MET A 276 -42.65 3.40 9.70
N THR A 277 -42.02 3.22 10.86
CA THR A 277 -42.64 2.52 12.00
C THR A 277 -43.94 3.20 12.42
N ALA A 278 -43.92 4.53 12.59
CA ALA A 278 -45.12 5.28 12.95
C ALA A 278 -46.24 5.14 11.91
N THR A 279 -45.88 5.16 10.62
CA THR A 279 -46.83 4.98 9.52
C THR A 279 -47.42 3.56 9.51
N VAL A 280 -46.60 2.53 9.72
CA VAL A 280 -47.05 1.13 9.77
C VAL A 280 -47.98 0.92 10.96
N ASP A 281 -47.68 1.49 12.12
CA ASP A 281 -48.54 1.42 13.31
C ASP A 281 -49.89 2.09 13.06
N GLN A 282 -49.93 3.26 12.42
CA GLN A 282 -51.17 3.92 12.03
C GLN A 282 -52.01 3.09 11.05
N ILE A 283 -51.38 2.47 10.05
CA ILE A 283 -52.09 1.60 9.10
C ILE A 283 -52.59 0.33 9.81
N ALA A 284 -51.81 -0.25 10.71
CA ALA A 284 -52.19 -1.43 11.48
C ALA A 284 -53.40 -1.14 12.37
N GLN A 285 -53.42 0.03 13.02
CA GLN A 285 -54.58 0.51 13.78
C GLN A 285 -55.82 0.66 12.88
N GLY A 286 -55.67 1.29 11.71
CA GLY A 286 -56.78 1.44 10.76
C GLY A 286 -57.32 0.10 10.23
N ALA A 287 -56.45 -0.88 10.00
CA ALA A 287 -56.85 -2.23 9.61
C ALA A 287 -57.63 -2.95 10.73
N SER A 288 -57.18 -2.79 11.98
CA SER A 288 -57.89 -3.32 13.16
C SER A 288 -59.28 -2.70 13.33
N GLU A 289 -59.39 -1.37 13.23
CA GLU A 289 -60.67 -0.68 13.29
C GLU A 289 -61.62 -1.10 12.16
N THR A 290 -61.07 -1.33 10.96
CA THR A 290 -61.84 -1.82 9.82
C THR A 290 -62.36 -3.23 10.09
N ALA A 291 -61.55 -4.11 10.66
CA ALA A 291 -61.97 -5.45 11.05
C ALA A 291 -63.11 -5.42 12.09
N GLU A 292 -63.01 -4.57 13.12
CA GLU A 292 -64.07 -4.39 14.13
C GLU A 292 -65.38 -3.86 13.52
N LYS A 293 -65.29 -2.81 12.68
CA LYS A 293 -66.47 -2.25 11.99
C LYS A 293 -67.12 -3.27 11.07
N THR A 294 -66.32 -4.10 10.41
CA THR A 294 -66.79 -5.16 9.51
C THR A 294 -67.49 -6.27 10.30
N ALA A 295 -66.94 -6.69 11.44
CA ALA A 295 -67.59 -7.66 12.33
C ALA A 295 -68.96 -7.16 12.82
N ARG A 296 -69.05 -5.88 13.20
CA ARG A 296 -70.33 -5.25 13.58
C ARG A 296 -71.31 -5.17 12.42
N ALA A 297 -70.83 -4.88 11.20
CA ALA A 297 -71.66 -4.85 10.01
C ALA A 297 -72.24 -6.23 9.66
N CYS A 298 -71.46 -7.32 9.81
CA CYS A 298 -71.96 -8.70 9.66
C CYS A 298 -73.11 -8.97 10.64
N GLN A 299 -72.97 -8.62 11.91
CA GLN A 299 -74.04 -8.79 12.91
C GLN A 299 -75.33 -8.04 12.53
N LEU A 300 -75.20 -6.82 12.01
CA LEU A 300 -76.32 -6.02 11.53
C LEU A 300 -76.98 -6.62 10.28
N ALA A 301 -76.18 -7.11 9.32
CA ALA A 301 -76.69 -7.77 8.12
C ALA A 301 -77.43 -9.07 8.47
N GLU A 302 -76.89 -9.87 9.39
CA GLU A 302 -77.54 -11.10 9.86
C GLU A 302 -78.87 -10.81 10.58
N ALA A 303 -78.91 -9.78 11.44
CA ALA A 303 -80.14 -9.34 12.08
C ALA A 303 -81.18 -8.83 11.05
N ALA A 304 -80.74 -8.09 10.03
CA ALA A 304 -81.61 -7.60 8.96
C ALA A 304 -82.16 -8.75 8.10
N ARG A 305 -81.34 -9.75 7.77
CA ARG A 305 -81.74 -10.98 7.06
C ARG A 305 -82.82 -11.72 7.84
N SER A 306 -82.58 -11.98 9.13
CA SER A 306 -83.56 -12.61 10.01
C SER A 306 -84.86 -11.79 10.13
N GLY A 307 -84.78 -10.46 10.08
CA GLY A 307 -85.94 -9.57 10.02
C GLY A 307 -86.74 -9.72 8.73
N ALA A 308 -86.06 -9.75 7.58
CA ALA A 308 -86.67 -9.94 6.27
C ALA A 308 -87.33 -11.32 6.13
N ASP A 309 -86.68 -12.38 6.62
CA ASP A 309 -87.24 -13.74 6.61
C ASP A 309 -88.52 -13.83 7.44
N ARG A 310 -88.52 -13.27 8.66
CA ARG A 310 -89.73 -13.19 9.50
C ARG A 310 -90.84 -12.38 8.85
N ALA A 311 -90.52 -11.24 8.24
CA ALA A 311 -91.49 -10.44 7.51
C ALA A 311 -92.08 -11.22 6.31
N GLY A 312 -91.25 -11.99 5.61
CA GLY A 312 -91.68 -12.90 4.55
C GLY A 312 -92.66 -13.96 5.04
N HIS A 313 -92.40 -14.58 6.20
CA HIS A 313 -93.33 -15.53 6.83
C HIS A 313 -94.68 -14.88 7.16
N VAL A 314 -94.67 -13.69 7.79
CA VAL A 314 -95.91 -12.95 8.13
C VAL A 314 -96.70 -12.58 6.88
N VAL A 315 -96.03 -12.16 5.80
CA VAL A 315 -96.69 -11.87 4.52
C VAL A 315 -97.30 -13.14 3.93
N SER A 316 -96.62 -14.29 4.01
CA SER A 316 -97.18 -15.57 3.54
C SER A 316 -98.44 -15.95 4.32
N GLU A 317 -98.43 -15.84 5.65
CA GLU A 317 -99.61 -16.08 6.49
C GLU A 317 -100.76 -15.12 6.16
N ALA A 318 -100.44 -13.84 5.88
CA ALA A 318 -101.44 -12.86 5.47
C ALA A 318 -102.08 -13.20 4.12
N VAL A 319 -101.30 -13.65 3.12
CA VAL A 319 -101.83 -14.11 1.82
C VAL A 319 -102.78 -15.30 2.04
N GLU A 320 -102.39 -16.28 2.86
CA GLU A 320 -103.25 -17.42 3.16
C GLU A 320 -104.56 -17.00 3.85
N ALA A 321 -104.48 -16.07 4.81
CA ALA A 321 -105.66 -15.56 5.51
C ALA A 321 -106.62 -14.83 4.57
N ILE A 322 -106.09 -13.98 3.68
CA ILE A 322 -106.88 -13.27 2.69
C ILE A 322 -107.47 -14.24 1.65
N GLY A 323 -106.73 -15.30 1.27
CA GLY A 323 -107.24 -16.37 0.41
C GLY A 323 -108.43 -17.11 1.04
N ARG A 324 -108.42 -17.36 2.36
CA ARG A 324 -109.59 -17.91 3.08
C ARG A 324 -110.79 -16.95 3.06
N ILE A 325 -110.54 -15.63 3.13
CA ILE A 325 -111.60 -14.61 3.02
C ILE A 325 -112.20 -14.59 1.61
N GLU A 326 -111.37 -14.70 0.57
CA GLU A 326 -111.83 -14.81 -0.83
C GLU A 326 -112.74 -16.04 -1.01
N GLN A 327 -112.30 -17.20 -0.54
CA GLN A 327 -113.07 -18.44 -0.59
C GLN A 327 -114.41 -18.30 0.16
N SER A 328 -114.39 -17.77 1.38
CA SER A 328 -115.61 -17.53 2.16
C SER A 328 -116.57 -16.57 1.45
N SER A 329 -116.05 -15.53 0.81
CA SER A 329 -116.85 -14.57 0.02
C SER A 329 -117.51 -15.23 -1.19
N GLN A 330 -116.80 -16.16 -1.87
CA GLN A 330 -117.37 -16.95 -2.96
C GLN A 330 -118.49 -17.89 -2.48
N GLU A 331 -118.33 -18.51 -1.31
CA GLU A 331 -119.38 -19.34 -0.70
C GLU A 331 -120.61 -18.51 -0.33
N ILE A 332 -120.42 -17.33 0.26
CA ILE A 332 -121.52 -16.39 0.54
C ILE A 332 -122.22 -16.00 -0.77
N SER A 333 -121.49 -15.69 -1.85
CA SER A 333 -122.09 -15.35 -3.14
C SER A 333 -122.99 -16.48 -3.66
N LYS A 334 -122.57 -17.75 -3.56
CA LYS A 334 -123.39 -18.91 -3.94
C LYS A 334 -124.66 -19.02 -3.11
N ILE A 335 -124.58 -18.75 -1.80
CA ILE A 335 -125.74 -18.75 -0.91
C ILE A 335 -126.73 -17.65 -1.32
N ILE A 336 -126.23 -16.45 -1.64
CA ILE A 336 -127.07 -15.34 -2.10
C ILE A 336 -127.76 -15.65 -3.43
N ASP A 337 -127.07 -16.33 -4.36
CA ASP A 337 -127.68 -16.80 -5.61
C ASP A 337 -128.84 -17.77 -5.34
N VAL A 338 -128.65 -18.74 -4.42
CA VAL A 338 -129.72 -19.66 -3.98
C VAL A 338 -130.88 -18.90 -3.34
N ILE A 339 -130.61 -17.93 -2.46
CA ILE A 339 -131.65 -17.10 -1.83
C ILE A 339 -132.43 -16.33 -2.91
N ASN A 340 -131.75 -15.77 -3.90
CA ASN A 340 -132.40 -15.06 -5.00
C ASN A 340 -133.27 -16.01 -5.85
N THR A 341 -132.80 -17.24 -6.11
CA THR A 341 -133.61 -18.28 -6.76
C THR A 341 -134.85 -18.64 -5.94
N ILE A 342 -134.71 -18.85 -4.62
CA ILE A 342 -135.83 -19.10 -3.72
C ILE A 342 -136.81 -17.94 -3.76
N SER A 343 -136.32 -16.70 -3.69
CA SER A 343 -137.14 -15.49 -3.75
C SER A 343 -137.95 -15.41 -5.05
N LEU A 344 -137.33 -15.75 -6.19
CA LEU A 344 -138.01 -15.81 -7.48
C LEU A 344 -139.09 -16.90 -7.49
N GLN A 345 -138.78 -18.09 -6.97
CA GLN A 345 -139.74 -19.21 -6.85
C GLN A 345 -140.91 -18.83 -5.94
N THR A 346 -140.66 -18.20 -4.79
CA THR A 346 -141.68 -17.70 -3.87
C THR A 346 -142.55 -16.63 -4.53
N ASN A 347 -141.96 -15.71 -5.29
CA ASN A 347 -142.69 -14.70 -6.07
C ASN A 347 -143.59 -15.34 -7.13
N MET A 348 -143.13 -16.40 -7.82
CA MET A 348 -143.93 -17.15 -8.80
C MET A 348 -145.04 -17.98 -8.14
N LEU A 349 -144.77 -18.62 -6.99
CA LEU A 349 -145.77 -19.34 -6.19
C LEU A 349 -146.85 -18.39 -5.66
N ALA A 350 -146.45 -17.23 -5.14
CA ALA A 350 -147.36 -16.20 -4.66
C ALA A 350 -148.21 -15.61 -5.80
N LEU A 351 -147.63 -15.44 -6.99
CA LEU A 351 -148.38 -15.05 -8.19
C LEU A 351 -149.44 -16.11 -8.55
N ASN A 352 -149.06 -17.39 -8.61
CA ASN A 352 -149.98 -18.49 -8.90
C ASN A 352 -151.11 -18.58 -7.85
N ALA A 353 -150.78 -18.44 -6.57
CA ALA A 353 -151.76 -18.41 -5.47
C ALA A 353 -152.68 -17.19 -5.57
N GLY A 354 -152.15 -16.02 -5.96
CA GLY A 354 -152.95 -14.81 -6.18
C GLY A 354 -153.93 -14.96 -7.35
N VAL A 355 -153.51 -15.62 -8.44
CA VAL A 355 -154.38 -15.94 -9.58
C VAL A 355 -155.49 -16.92 -9.18
N GLU A 356 -155.18 -17.99 -8.45
CA GLU A 356 -156.18 -18.97 -8.00
C GLU A 356 -157.14 -18.37 -6.95
N ALA A 357 -156.66 -17.48 -6.08
CA ALA A 357 -157.48 -16.73 -5.15
C ALA A 357 -158.46 -15.77 -5.85
N ALA A 358 -158.04 -15.12 -6.95
CA ALA A 358 -158.93 -14.32 -7.79
C ALA A 358 -159.99 -15.19 -8.49
N ARG A 359 -159.61 -16.41 -8.89
CA ARG A 359 -160.50 -17.41 -9.51
C ARG A 359 -161.59 -17.92 -8.56
N ALA A 360 -161.29 -18.02 -7.26
CA ALA A 360 -162.25 -18.39 -6.21
C ALA A 360 -163.22 -17.26 -5.79
N GLY A 361 -163.16 -16.09 -6.41
CA GLY A 361 -164.10 -14.98 -6.21
C GLY A 361 -164.17 -14.49 -4.76
N ASN A 362 -165.39 -14.32 -4.22
CA ASN A 362 -165.58 -13.75 -2.87
C ASN A 362 -165.01 -14.63 -1.74
N HIS A 363 -164.85 -15.93 -1.95
CA HIS A 363 -164.31 -16.86 -0.93
C HIS A 363 -162.77 -16.82 -0.87
N GLY A 364 -162.10 -16.29 -1.90
CA GLY A 364 -160.64 -16.20 -2.00
C GLY A 364 -160.02 -14.87 -1.53
N ARG A 365 -160.83 -13.88 -1.09
CA ARG A 365 -160.34 -12.52 -0.75
C ARG A 365 -159.23 -12.49 0.30
N GLY A 366 -159.33 -13.30 1.36
CA GLY A 366 -158.28 -13.40 2.39
C GLY A 366 -156.98 -13.98 1.84
N PHE A 367 -157.08 -15.01 1.00
CA PHE A 367 -155.93 -15.62 0.32
C PHE A 367 -155.26 -14.68 -0.68
N ALA A 368 -156.02 -13.83 -1.39
CA ALA A 368 -155.48 -12.85 -2.32
C ALA A 368 -154.62 -11.77 -1.63
N VAL A 369 -155.01 -11.35 -0.42
CA VAL A 369 -154.22 -10.41 0.39
C VAL A 369 -152.92 -11.07 0.85
N VAL A 370 -153.00 -12.29 1.38
CA VAL A 370 -151.80 -13.05 1.79
C VAL A 370 -150.86 -13.31 0.61
N ALA A 371 -151.39 -13.68 -0.56
CA ALA A 371 -150.59 -13.88 -1.77
C ALA A 371 -149.89 -12.60 -2.23
N THR A 372 -150.52 -11.44 -2.10
CA THR A 372 -149.92 -10.14 -2.43
C THR A 372 -148.81 -9.77 -1.44
N GLU A 373 -149.02 -10.02 -0.15
CA GLU A 373 -148.03 -9.75 0.90
C GLU A 373 -146.81 -10.68 0.77
N VAL A 374 -147.02 -11.97 0.50
CA VAL A 374 -145.93 -12.94 0.23
C VAL A 374 -145.17 -12.54 -1.03
N ARG A 375 -145.85 -12.03 -2.05
CA ARG A 375 -145.22 -11.53 -3.27
C ARG A 375 -144.36 -10.29 -3.00
N ALA A 376 -144.87 -9.32 -2.24
CA ALA A 376 -144.12 -8.12 -1.85
C ALA A 376 -142.89 -8.48 -0.99
N LEU A 377 -143.02 -9.45 -0.09
CA LEU A 377 -141.90 -9.99 0.69
C LEU A 377 -140.86 -10.67 -0.19
N ALA A 378 -141.29 -11.48 -1.16
CA ALA A 378 -140.40 -12.13 -2.12
C ALA A 378 -139.69 -11.14 -3.06
N GLN A 379 -140.33 -10.02 -3.43
CA GLN A 379 -139.66 -8.94 -4.18
C GLN A 379 -138.62 -8.22 -3.30
N ARG A 380 -138.97 -7.89 -2.04
CA ARG A 380 -138.05 -7.28 -1.08
C ARG A 380 -136.83 -8.17 -0.79
N SER A 381 -137.04 -9.48 -0.65
CA SER A 381 -135.95 -10.44 -0.48
C SER A 381 -135.05 -10.53 -1.71
N ALA A 382 -135.60 -10.44 -2.93
CA ALA A 382 -134.82 -10.42 -4.16
C ALA A 382 -134.00 -9.13 -4.33
N ASP A 383 -134.58 -7.97 -3.96
CA ASP A 383 -133.86 -6.68 -3.97
C ASP A 383 -132.76 -6.64 -2.91
N ALA A 384 -133.02 -7.15 -1.70
CA ALA A 384 -132.02 -7.30 -0.65
C ALA A 384 -130.90 -8.27 -1.07
N GLY A 385 -131.27 -9.41 -1.67
CA GLY A 385 -130.32 -10.38 -2.22
C GLY A 385 -129.41 -9.76 -3.29
N ARG A 386 -129.97 -9.00 -4.25
CA ARG A 386 -129.19 -8.25 -5.26
C ARG A 386 -128.24 -7.24 -4.63
N THR A 387 -128.68 -6.54 -3.58
CA THR A 387 -127.84 -5.57 -2.86
C THR A 387 -126.67 -6.24 -2.15
N ILE A 388 -126.91 -7.37 -1.46
CA ILE A 388 -125.85 -8.15 -0.81
C ILE A 388 -124.90 -8.74 -1.86
N ALA A 389 -125.39 -9.28 -2.97
CA ALA A 389 -124.56 -9.78 -4.06
C ALA A 389 -123.61 -8.69 -4.61
N ALA A 390 -124.11 -7.47 -4.78
CA ALA A 390 -123.29 -6.33 -5.21
C ALA A 390 -122.20 -5.97 -4.18
N LEU A 391 -122.53 -5.98 -2.88
CA LEU A 391 -121.56 -5.72 -1.81
C LEU A 391 -120.49 -6.81 -1.72
N ILE A 392 -120.87 -8.09 -1.81
CA ILE A 392 -119.94 -9.23 -1.82
C ILE A 392 -119.03 -9.18 -3.04
N LYS A 393 -119.57 -8.85 -4.22
CA LYS A 393 -118.77 -8.66 -5.44
C LYS A 393 -117.74 -7.54 -5.28
N ARG A 394 -118.12 -6.42 -4.66
CA ARG A 394 -117.18 -5.32 -4.38
C ARG A 394 -116.11 -5.74 -3.36
N ALA A 395 -116.51 -6.41 -2.28
CA ALA A 395 -115.59 -6.94 -1.27
C ALA A 395 -114.59 -7.94 -1.90
N GLY A 396 -115.04 -8.81 -2.81
CA GLY A 396 -114.16 -9.71 -3.56
C GLY A 396 -113.12 -8.98 -4.41
N ALA A 397 -113.51 -7.89 -5.09
CA ALA A 397 -112.57 -7.07 -5.85
C ALA A 397 -111.54 -6.36 -4.96
N GLU A 398 -111.95 -5.84 -3.80
CA GLU A 398 -111.05 -5.24 -2.81
C GLU A 398 -110.09 -6.28 -2.20
N VAL A 399 -110.58 -7.49 -1.93
CA VAL A 399 -109.77 -8.63 -1.47
C VAL A 399 -108.71 -8.99 -2.52
N GLN A 400 -109.08 -9.11 -3.81
CA GLN A 400 -108.12 -9.40 -4.88
C GLN A 400 -107.05 -8.31 -5.03
N ALA A 401 -107.44 -7.04 -4.94
CA ALA A 401 -106.48 -5.93 -4.94
C ALA A 401 -105.55 -6.00 -3.72
N GLY A 402 -106.07 -6.35 -2.55
CA GLY A 402 -105.30 -6.58 -1.33
C GLY A 402 -104.29 -7.71 -1.47
N VAL A 403 -104.69 -8.87 -2.01
CA VAL A 403 -103.79 -10.00 -2.30
C VAL A 403 -102.66 -9.58 -3.23
N ALA A 404 -102.96 -8.82 -4.30
CA ALA A 404 -101.95 -8.35 -5.23
C ALA A 404 -100.88 -7.48 -4.55
N CYS A 405 -101.31 -6.53 -3.71
CA CYS A 405 -100.40 -5.64 -2.97
C CYS A 405 -99.55 -6.39 -1.94
N VAL A 406 -100.14 -7.36 -1.23
CA VAL A 406 -99.41 -8.20 -0.27
C VAL A 406 -98.39 -9.11 -1.00
N ARG A 407 -98.73 -9.64 -2.18
CA ARG A 407 -97.80 -10.44 -3.01
C ARG A 407 -96.61 -9.60 -3.48
N GLU A 408 -96.86 -8.38 -3.97
CA GLU A 408 -95.81 -7.44 -4.37
C GLU A 408 -94.90 -7.06 -3.18
N THR A 409 -95.49 -6.89 -1.99
CA THR A 409 -94.73 -6.70 -0.74
C THR A 409 -93.83 -7.90 -0.45
N GLY A 410 -94.35 -9.13 -0.62
CA GLY A 410 -93.57 -10.36 -0.43
C GLY A 410 -92.46 -10.56 -1.45
N GLU A 411 -92.63 -10.13 -2.70
CA GLU A 411 -91.56 -10.09 -3.71
C GLU A 411 -90.49 -9.07 -3.34
N SER A 412 -90.89 -7.87 -2.89
CA SER A 412 -89.97 -6.83 -2.44
C SER A 412 -89.13 -7.26 -1.24
N LEU A 413 -89.72 -7.93 -0.25
CA LEU A 413 -88.99 -8.48 0.90
C LEU A 413 -87.98 -9.57 0.50
N ARG A 414 -88.32 -10.43 -0.47
CA ARG A 414 -87.38 -11.42 -1.01
C ARG A 414 -86.19 -10.76 -1.71
N ASN A 415 -86.43 -9.70 -2.48
CA ASN A 415 -85.35 -8.92 -3.09
C ASN A 415 -84.46 -8.25 -2.03
N ILE A 416 -85.03 -7.71 -0.96
CA ILE A 416 -84.28 -7.15 0.17
C ILE A 416 -83.42 -8.23 0.85
N ALA A 417 -83.97 -9.43 1.09
CA ALA A 417 -83.21 -10.54 1.66
C ALA A 417 -82.01 -10.95 0.79
N SER A 418 -82.20 -10.98 -0.54
CA SER A 418 -81.10 -11.23 -1.49
C SER A 418 -80.02 -10.15 -1.42
N LEU A 419 -80.40 -8.87 -1.42
CA LEU A 419 -79.45 -7.75 -1.31
C LEU A 419 -78.66 -7.80 0.01
N ILE A 420 -79.31 -8.17 1.13
CA ILE A 420 -78.64 -8.34 2.41
C ILE A 420 -77.63 -9.50 2.36
N SER A 421 -77.95 -10.59 1.65
CA SER A 421 -77.01 -11.69 1.43
C SER A 421 -75.77 -11.27 0.64
N ASP A 422 -75.94 -10.44 -0.40
CA ASP A 422 -74.82 -9.90 -1.17
C ASP A 422 -73.94 -8.96 -0.34
N ILE A 423 -74.57 -8.14 0.52
CA ILE A 423 -73.87 -7.28 1.48
C ILE A 423 -73.05 -8.12 2.47
N ASP A 424 -73.63 -9.20 3.02
CA ASP A 424 -72.94 -10.12 3.94
C ASP A 424 -71.69 -10.76 3.29
N GLY A 425 -71.81 -11.21 2.03
CA GLY A 425 -70.67 -11.74 1.27
C GLY A 425 -69.56 -10.70 1.01
N THR A 426 -69.94 -9.45 0.75
CA THR A 426 -68.98 -8.34 0.57
C THR A 426 -68.26 -8.03 1.88
N ILE A 427 -68.99 -7.98 3.00
CA ILE A 427 -68.44 -7.75 4.35
C ILE A 427 -67.46 -8.87 4.72
N ALA A 428 -67.79 -10.13 4.46
CA ALA A 428 -66.89 -11.27 4.70
C ALA A 428 -65.58 -11.15 3.91
N THR A 429 -65.65 -10.65 2.68
CA THR A 429 -64.47 -10.40 1.84
C THR A 429 -63.59 -9.28 2.43
N ILE A 430 -64.19 -8.19 2.91
CA ILE A 430 -63.48 -7.08 3.57
C ILE A 430 -62.81 -7.55 4.86
N ALA A 431 -63.48 -8.39 5.65
CA ALA A 431 -62.91 -8.94 6.90
C ALA A 431 -61.67 -9.77 6.61
N THR A 432 -61.76 -10.66 5.62
CA THR A 432 -60.64 -11.51 5.19
C THR A 432 -59.46 -10.66 4.69
N ALA A 433 -59.73 -9.64 3.87
CA ALA A 433 -58.71 -8.72 3.37
C ALA A 433 -58.04 -7.93 4.51
N SER A 434 -58.82 -7.43 5.48
CA SER A 434 -58.29 -6.69 6.64
C SER A 434 -57.39 -7.56 7.52
N GLN A 435 -57.74 -8.84 7.68
CA GLN A 435 -56.96 -9.80 8.45
C GLN A 435 -55.66 -10.18 7.74
N ALA A 436 -55.69 -10.35 6.42
CA ALA A 436 -54.49 -10.53 5.60
C ALA A 436 -53.58 -9.31 5.66
N GLN A 437 -54.13 -8.10 5.53
CA GLN A 437 -53.38 -6.84 5.62
C GLN A 437 -52.69 -6.69 6.99
N SER A 438 -53.37 -7.04 8.09
CA SER A 438 -52.80 -7.02 9.44
C SER A 438 -51.65 -8.02 9.61
N ALA A 439 -51.68 -9.16 8.90
CA ALA A 439 -50.57 -10.11 8.89
C ALA A 439 -49.38 -9.56 8.09
N SER A 440 -49.62 -8.98 6.91
CA SER A 440 -48.57 -8.33 6.10
C SER A 440 -47.91 -7.16 6.82
N LEU A 441 -48.67 -6.33 7.54
CA LEU A 441 -48.10 -5.21 8.31
C LEU A 441 -47.21 -5.67 9.46
N ARG A 442 -47.50 -6.82 10.09
CA ARG A 442 -46.61 -7.44 11.08
C ARG A 442 -45.28 -7.87 10.46
N GLU A 443 -45.30 -8.43 9.26
CA GLU A 443 -44.09 -8.81 8.54
C GLU A 443 -43.25 -7.59 8.12
N VAL A 444 -43.91 -6.52 7.67
CA VAL A 444 -43.26 -5.23 7.38
C VAL A 444 -42.62 -4.66 8.65
N SER A 445 -43.31 -4.70 9.79
CA SER A 445 -42.79 -4.23 11.08
C SER A 445 -41.53 -5.01 11.52
N ILE A 446 -41.52 -6.35 11.35
CA ILE A 446 -40.33 -7.18 11.61
C ILE A 446 -39.17 -6.78 10.69
N THR A 447 -39.46 -6.57 9.40
CA THR A 447 -38.45 -6.17 8.40
C THR A 447 -37.84 -4.81 8.74
N ILE A 448 -38.67 -3.85 9.16
CA ILE A 448 -38.21 -2.54 9.66
C ILE A 448 -37.31 -2.73 10.88
N GLY A 449 -37.66 -3.61 11.82
CA GLY A 449 -36.79 -3.97 12.95
C GLY A 449 -35.40 -4.47 12.51
N GLY A 450 -35.35 -5.31 11.47
CA GLY A 450 -34.10 -5.78 10.86
C GLY A 450 -33.24 -4.67 10.25
N LEU A 451 -33.86 -3.68 9.60
CA LEU A 451 -33.16 -2.49 9.09
C LEU A 451 -32.50 -1.69 10.21
N GLY A 452 -33.09 -1.67 11.41
CA GLY A 452 -32.49 -1.01 12.58
C GLY A 452 -31.12 -1.60 12.95
N GLN A 453 -30.98 -2.92 12.86
CA GLN A 453 -29.70 -3.58 13.12
C GLN A 453 -28.62 -3.18 12.09
N THR A 454 -28.98 -3.12 10.81
CA THR A 454 -28.07 -2.67 9.75
C THR A 454 -27.68 -1.20 9.93
N THR A 455 -28.62 -0.34 10.32
CA THR A 455 -28.36 1.07 10.64
C THR A 455 -27.33 1.21 11.76
N LEU A 456 -27.48 0.45 12.85
CA LEU A 456 -26.49 0.43 13.94
C LEU A 456 -25.12 -0.09 13.49
N GLN A 457 -25.09 -1.11 12.64
CA GLN A 457 -23.85 -1.63 12.10
C GLN A 457 -23.14 -0.63 11.18
N ASN A 458 -23.89 0.12 10.35
CA ASN A 458 -23.35 1.17 9.51
C ASN A 458 -22.77 2.33 10.34
N ALA A 459 -23.43 2.70 11.45
CA ALA A 459 -22.90 3.69 12.38
C ALA A 459 -21.54 3.24 12.96
N ALA A 460 -21.44 1.98 13.40
CA ALA A 460 -20.20 1.41 13.92
C ALA A 460 -19.09 1.37 12.85
N VAL A 461 -19.43 1.01 11.61
CA VAL A 461 -18.49 1.02 10.48
C VAL A 461 -18.01 2.44 10.16
N ALA A 462 -18.89 3.43 10.20
CA ALA A 462 -18.53 4.83 10.01
C ALA A 462 -17.55 5.29 11.09
N GLU A 463 -17.85 5.04 12.37
CA GLU A 463 -16.97 5.40 13.49
C GLU A 463 -15.60 4.72 13.41
N GLN A 464 -15.57 3.41 13.15
CA GLN A 464 -14.33 2.66 13.00
C GLN A 464 -13.50 3.15 11.80
N SER A 465 -14.16 3.50 10.69
CA SER A 465 -13.49 4.04 9.50
C SER A 465 -12.89 5.42 9.75
N ALA A 466 -13.60 6.30 10.47
CA ALA A 466 -13.08 7.60 10.87
C ALA A 466 -11.87 7.47 11.81
N ALA A 467 -11.93 6.56 12.78
CA ALA A 467 -10.81 6.26 13.68
C ALA A 467 -9.61 5.68 12.92
N GLY A 468 -9.85 4.75 12.00
CA GLY A 468 -8.81 4.17 11.14
C GLY A 468 -8.13 5.21 10.24
N ALA A 469 -8.92 6.08 9.61
CA ALA A 469 -8.42 7.22 8.85
C ALA A 469 -7.56 8.16 9.69
N HIS A 470 -7.98 8.47 10.92
CA HIS A 470 -7.19 9.30 11.82
C HIS A 470 -5.81 8.69 12.11
N ASN A 471 -5.75 7.39 12.41
CA ASN A 471 -4.49 6.69 12.64
C ASN A 471 -3.57 6.71 11.40
N LEU A 472 -4.14 6.57 10.20
CA LEU A 472 -3.38 6.66 8.95
C LEU A 472 -2.77 8.06 8.75
N VAL A 473 -3.51 9.13 9.05
CA VAL A 473 -2.99 10.51 9.01
C VAL A 473 -1.82 10.67 9.99
N VAL A 474 -1.98 10.22 11.24
CA VAL A 474 -0.91 10.30 12.26
C VAL A 474 0.35 9.55 11.81
N THR A 475 0.18 8.34 11.28
CA THR A 475 1.31 7.51 10.82
C THR A 475 2.01 8.14 9.61
N ALA A 476 1.24 8.70 8.67
CA ALA A 476 1.79 9.34 7.50
C ALA A 476 2.53 10.66 7.82
N ASP A 477 2.00 11.45 8.77
CA ASP A 477 2.69 12.65 9.31
C ASP A 477 4.00 12.25 9.99
N GLU A 478 3.99 11.18 10.79
CA GLU A 478 5.22 10.67 11.42
C GLU A 478 6.26 10.23 10.39
N LEU A 479 5.86 9.50 9.34
CA LEU A 479 6.74 9.13 8.23
C LEU A 479 7.29 10.37 7.49
N GLU A 480 6.46 11.40 7.27
CA GLU A 480 6.93 12.65 6.65
C GLU A 480 7.98 13.35 7.52
N ARG A 481 7.78 13.41 8.85
CA ARG A 481 8.79 13.96 9.77
C ARG A 481 10.09 13.16 9.77
N LEU A 482 10.00 11.82 9.75
CA LEU A 482 11.19 10.95 9.70
C LEU A 482 11.97 11.14 8.40
N VAL A 483 11.28 11.31 7.27
CA VAL A 483 11.92 11.59 5.98
C VAL A 483 12.47 13.03 5.93
N ALA A 484 11.81 13.99 6.58
CA ALA A 484 12.22 15.39 6.58
C ALA A 484 13.57 15.67 7.28
N VAL A 485 14.08 14.71 8.07
CA VAL A 485 15.45 14.76 8.61
C VAL A 485 16.49 14.69 7.48
N PHE A 486 16.17 14.02 6.38
CA PHE A 486 17.09 13.88 5.25
C PHE A 486 16.98 15.07 4.30
N GLN A 487 18.12 15.70 4.00
CA GLN A 487 18.20 16.68 2.92
C GLN A 487 18.25 15.94 1.59
N LEU A 488 17.20 16.11 0.81
CA LEU A 488 17.07 15.56 -0.53
C LEU A 488 17.45 16.67 -1.51
N ALA A 489 18.21 16.34 -2.55
CA ALA A 489 18.47 17.29 -3.62
C ALA A 489 17.13 17.83 -4.13
N GLU A 490 16.93 19.15 -4.06
CA GLU A 490 15.76 19.80 -4.63
C GLU A 490 15.79 19.53 -6.13
N GLY A 491 15.07 18.49 -6.56
CA GLY A 491 14.67 18.37 -7.95
C GLY A 491 13.83 19.59 -8.25
N GLY A 492 14.36 20.52 -9.07
CA GLY A 492 13.70 21.77 -9.43
C GLY A 492 12.22 21.54 -9.74
N GLY A 493 11.35 22.05 -8.88
CA GLY A 493 9.94 21.71 -8.91
C GLY A 493 9.17 22.33 -7.75
N ALA A 494 8.84 23.61 -7.93
CA ALA A 494 7.85 24.38 -7.19
C ALA A 494 8.11 24.63 -5.69
N ALA A 495 8.35 25.90 -5.38
CA ALA A 495 8.23 26.47 -4.06
C ALA A 495 7.00 25.91 -3.32
N ARG A 496 7.25 25.37 -2.13
CA ARG A 496 6.23 25.04 -1.12
C ARG A 496 5.41 26.31 -0.80
N GLN A 497 4.37 26.58 -1.57
CA GLN A 497 3.24 27.36 -1.07
C GLN A 497 2.53 26.49 -0.05
N ARG A 498 2.78 26.75 1.23
CA ARG A 498 1.91 26.27 2.32
C ARG A 498 0.49 26.74 1.97
N PRO A 499 -0.50 25.85 1.81
CA PRO A 499 -1.87 26.31 1.70
C PRO A 499 -2.20 27.04 3.00
N ALA A 500 -2.68 28.28 2.87
CA ALA A 500 -3.10 29.07 4.01
C ALA A 500 -4.12 28.26 4.81
N ARG A 501 -3.86 28.11 6.12
CA ARG A 501 -4.83 27.61 7.09
C ARG A 501 -6.14 28.35 6.86
N ILE A 502 -7.15 27.68 6.32
CA ILE A 502 -8.51 28.19 6.30
C ILE A 502 -8.89 28.34 7.77
N LYS A 503 -8.98 29.59 8.24
CA LYS A 503 -9.64 29.90 9.51
C LYS A 503 -11.08 29.45 9.34
N LEU A 504 -11.46 28.39 10.05
CA LEU A 504 -12.85 28.07 10.30
C LEU A 504 -13.49 29.33 10.92
N VAL A 505 -14.29 30.04 10.14
CA VAL A 505 -15.17 31.07 10.68
C VAL A 505 -16.25 30.31 11.43
N ALA A 506 -16.27 30.49 12.75
CA ALA A 506 -17.36 30.00 13.58
C ALA A 506 -18.68 30.51 13.00
N HIS A 507 -19.52 29.59 12.55
CA HIS A 507 -20.90 29.87 12.20
C HIS A 507 -21.61 30.29 13.50
N ASN A 508 -21.77 31.59 13.67
CA ASN A 508 -22.55 32.16 14.76
C ASN A 508 -24.01 31.98 14.36
N ASP A 509 -24.66 30.99 14.96
CA ASP A 509 -26.10 30.75 14.84
C ASP A 509 -26.87 31.95 15.44
N PRO A 510 -27.71 32.68 14.67
CA PRO A 510 -28.47 33.80 15.19
C PRO A 510 -29.89 33.40 15.62
N ASN A 511 -30.16 32.14 15.95
CA ASN A 511 -31.45 31.74 16.52
C ASN A 511 -31.31 31.06 17.89
N GLY A 512 -30.97 31.89 18.89
CA GLY A 512 -31.39 31.64 20.26
C GLY A 512 -32.86 32.02 20.42
N LYS A 513 -33.76 31.05 20.22
CA LYS A 513 -35.07 30.93 20.87
C LYS A 513 -35.48 29.47 20.99
#